data_AF-A0A173UIC1-F1
#
_entry.id   AF-A0A173UIC1-F1
#
_cell.length_a   1.000
_cell.length_b   1.000
_cell.length_c   1.000
_cell.angle_alpha   90.00
_cell.angle_beta   90.00
_cell.angle_gamma   90.00
#
_symmetry.space_group_name_H-M   'P 1'
#
loop_
_entity.id
_entity.type
_entity.pdbx_description
1 polymer ?
#
loop_
_entity_poly.entity_id
_entity_poly.type
_entity_poly.pdbx_seq_one_letter_code
_entity_poly.pdbx_strand_id
1 'polypeptide(L)'
;MSTISRRSFLKLAGATAVATAGASMLTGCSWFDNIELVIMGSVDDGKTYNEVFHKTLPRIAVNFVKGNINLALDLAKKYGPEDYRGADVSVDSSYPNSLTFIKDEKTGKESLIIAVKLAMVEVDYEVLVNGKSVSSGKQKFPKGVTKIPEEDALELVKSKLNYPPYDTATLEIDKDYPDNLTVVNGKVTIALLGHKG
;
A
#
# COMPACT_ATOMS: atom_id res chain seq x y z
N MET A 1 -74.98 -20.84 1.10
CA MET A 1 -73.75 -21.65 0.99
C MET A 1 -73.01 -21.17 -0.25
N SER A 2 -72.08 -20.22 -0.09
CA SER A 2 -71.36 -19.57 -1.19
C SER A 2 -69.91 -20.05 -1.17
N THR A 3 -69.56 -20.86 -2.15
CA THR A 3 -68.24 -21.45 -2.34
C THR A 3 -67.26 -20.34 -2.74
N ILE A 4 -66.51 -19.80 -1.78
CA ILE A 4 -65.39 -18.89 -2.07
C ILE A 4 -64.33 -19.68 -2.85
N SER A 5 -64.07 -19.18 -4.07
CA SER A 5 -63.23 -19.79 -5.10
C SER A 5 -61.78 -19.94 -4.64
N ARG A 6 -61.31 -21.18 -4.51
CA ARG A 6 -59.92 -21.56 -4.19
C ARG A 6 -58.90 -21.26 -5.30
N ARG A 7 -59.22 -20.43 -6.30
CA ARG A 7 -58.32 -20.15 -7.44
C ARG A 7 -57.42 -18.92 -7.27
N SER A 8 -57.67 -18.06 -6.28
CA SER A 8 -56.89 -16.82 -6.11
C SER A 8 -55.62 -16.98 -5.26
N PHE A 9 -55.55 -17.96 -4.36
CA PHE A 9 -54.36 -18.18 -3.52
C PHE A 9 -53.19 -18.83 -4.27
N LEU A 10 -53.46 -19.58 -5.35
CA LEU A 10 -52.41 -20.25 -6.12
C LEU A 10 -51.58 -19.28 -6.97
N LYS A 11 -52.10 -18.08 -7.26
CA LYS A 11 -51.38 -17.07 -8.05
C LYS A 11 -50.39 -16.23 -7.23
N LEU A 12 -50.56 -16.14 -5.91
CA LEU A 12 -49.64 -15.37 -5.06
C LEU A 12 -48.38 -16.16 -4.69
N ALA A 13 -48.48 -17.49 -4.58
CA ALA A 13 -47.33 -18.36 -4.34
C ALA A 13 -46.40 -18.50 -5.57
N GLY A 14 -46.93 -18.27 -6.78
CA GLY A 14 -46.12 -18.26 -8.01
C GLY A 14 -45.23 -17.02 -8.15
N ALA A 15 -45.63 -15.88 -7.59
CA ALA A 15 -44.89 -14.62 -7.72
C ALA A 15 -43.70 -14.50 -6.74
N THR A 16 -43.75 -15.16 -5.58
CA THR A 16 -42.63 -15.21 -4.63
C THR A 16 -41.57 -16.25 -5.00
N ALA A 17 -41.92 -17.32 -5.73
CA ALA A 17 -40.95 -18.30 -6.21
C ALA A 17 -40.06 -17.78 -7.36
N VAL A 18 -40.59 -16.88 -8.20
CA VAL A 18 -39.82 -16.27 -9.32
C VAL A 18 -38.84 -15.21 -8.81
N ALA A 19 -39.16 -14.51 -7.72
CA ALA A 19 -38.22 -13.55 -7.11
C ALA A 19 -37.00 -14.24 -6.48
N THR A 20 -37.19 -15.39 -5.82
CA THR A 20 -36.08 -16.13 -5.19
C THR A 20 -35.22 -16.88 -6.22
N ALA A 21 -35.79 -17.33 -7.36
CA ALA A 21 -35.02 -17.91 -8.45
C ALA A 21 -34.26 -16.86 -9.31
N GLY A 22 -34.76 -15.63 -9.38
CA GLY A 22 -34.07 -14.53 -10.07
C GLY A 22 -32.85 -13.98 -9.32
N ALA A 23 -32.83 -14.06 -7.98
CA ALA A 23 -31.66 -13.68 -7.19
C ALA A 23 -30.51 -14.71 -7.30
N SER A 24 -30.83 -16.01 -7.43
CA SER A 24 -29.81 -17.07 -7.59
C SER A 24 -29.19 -17.15 -8.99
N MET A 25 -29.73 -16.47 -10.00
CA MET A 25 -29.10 -16.40 -11.33
C MET A 25 -28.15 -15.21 -11.50
N LEU A 26 -28.18 -14.22 -10.60
CA LEU A 26 -27.20 -13.12 -10.59
C LEU A 26 -25.83 -13.54 -10.06
N THR A 27 -25.70 -14.73 -9.45
CA THR A 27 -24.39 -15.35 -9.15
C THR A 27 -23.72 -15.95 -10.40
N GLY A 28 -24.31 -15.80 -11.59
CA GLY A 28 -23.78 -16.31 -12.86
C GLY A 28 -22.74 -15.41 -13.55
N CYS A 29 -22.51 -14.20 -13.05
CA CYS A 29 -21.46 -13.32 -13.55
C CYS A 29 -20.33 -13.26 -12.52
N SER A 30 -19.35 -14.17 -12.66
CA SER A 30 -18.11 -14.18 -11.86
C SER A 30 -17.28 -12.89 -11.93
N TRP A 31 -17.72 -11.92 -12.74
CA TRP A 31 -17.21 -10.56 -12.78
C TRP A 31 -17.56 -9.72 -11.54
N PHE A 32 -18.66 -10.02 -10.83
CA PHE A 32 -19.03 -9.33 -9.59
C PHE A 32 -18.48 -10.01 -8.33
N ASP A 33 -17.83 -11.15 -8.47
CA ASP A 33 -17.19 -11.83 -7.34
C ASP A 33 -16.09 -10.93 -6.76
N ASN A 34 -16.03 -10.92 -5.43
CA ASN A 34 -15.03 -10.18 -4.70
C ASN A 34 -13.72 -10.95 -4.69
N ILE A 35 -12.62 -10.26 -4.96
CA ILE A 35 -11.27 -10.80 -4.91
C ILE A 35 -10.37 -9.92 -4.05
N GLU A 36 -9.31 -10.50 -3.50
CA GLU A 36 -8.36 -9.79 -2.64
C GLU A 36 -7.24 -9.17 -3.49
N LEU A 37 -7.19 -7.85 -3.58
CA LEU A 37 -6.05 -7.13 -4.15
C LEU A 37 -4.98 -6.98 -3.08
N VAL A 38 -3.80 -7.54 -3.33
CA VAL A 38 -2.64 -7.48 -2.45
C VAL A 38 -1.49 -6.81 -3.20
N ILE A 39 -0.96 -5.72 -2.65
CA ILE A 39 0.24 -5.07 -3.19
C ILE A 39 1.41 -5.41 -2.27
N MET A 40 2.44 -6.03 -2.85
CA MET A 40 3.67 -6.40 -2.17
C MET A 40 4.77 -5.43 -2.58
N GLY A 41 5.31 -4.67 -1.63
CA GLY A 41 6.39 -3.71 -1.88
C GLY A 41 7.75 -4.26 -1.46
N SER A 42 8.78 -3.97 -2.27
CA SER A 42 10.18 -4.25 -1.95
C SER A 42 11.04 -3.00 -2.07
N VAL A 43 11.75 -2.66 -0.98
CA VAL A 43 12.74 -1.58 -0.91
C VAL A 43 14.17 -2.05 -1.20
N ASP A 44 14.40 -3.37 -1.18
CA ASP A 44 15.71 -4.02 -1.38
C ASP A 44 15.81 -4.74 -2.73
N ASP A 45 15.29 -4.12 -3.79
CA ASP A 45 15.37 -4.63 -5.17
C ASP A 45 14.77 -6.04 -5.38
N GLY A 46 13.75 -6.39 -4.60
CA GLY A 46 13.05 -7.66 -4.69
C GLY A 46 13.64 -8.80 -3.85
N LYS A 47 14.51 -8.50 -2.87
CA LYS A 47 14.98 -9.51 -1.91
C LYS A 47 13.94 -9.84 -0.84
N THR A 48 13.28 -8.82 -0.32
CA THR A 48 12.28 -8.89 0.74
C THR A 48 11.01 -8.17 0.29
N TYR A 49 9.86 -8.79 0.51
CA TYR A 49 8.56 -8.27 0.12
C TYR A 49 7.67 -8.15 1.34
N ASN A 50 7.10 -6.97 1.55
CA ASN A 50 6.14 -6.70 2.60
C ASN A 50 4.78 -6.33 1.98
N GLU A 51 3.69 -6.75 2.61
CA GLU A 51 2.35 -6.30 2.23
C GLU A 51 2.24 -4.81 2.56
N VAL A 52 2.05 -3.98 1.53
CA VAL A 52 1.87 -2.53 1.69
C VAL A 52 0.41 -2.11 1.56
N PHE A 53 -0.42 -2.97 0.96
CA PHE A 53 -1.84 -2.73 0.81
C PHE A 53 -2.59 -4.04 0.60
N HIS A 54 -3.75 -4.16 1.25
CA HIS A 54 -4.67 -5.26 1.08
C HIS A 54 -6.10 -4.74 1.11
N LYS A 55 -6.85 -5.01 0.04
CA LYS A 55 -8.27 -4.70 -0.01
C LYS A 55 -9.04 -5.70 -0.86
N THR A 56 -10.24 -6.05 -0.39
CA THR A 56 -11.20 -6.80 -1.19
C THR A 56 -11.90 -5.87 -2.19
N LEU A 57 -11.83 -6.20 -3.47
CA LEU A 57 -12.44 -5.44 -4.58
C LEU A 57 -13.22 -6.38 -5.50
N PRO A 58 -14.27 -5.89 -6.18
CA PRO A 58 -14.94 -6.66 -7.23
C PRO A 58 -13.97 -7.01 -8.36
N ARG A 59 -14.04 -8.23 -8.89
CA ARG A 59 -13.17 -8.71 -9.98
C ARG A 59 -13.15 -7.77 -11.16
N ILE A 60 -14.31 -7.23 -11.56
CA ILE A 60 -14.43 -6.24 -12.64
C ILE A 60 -13.55 -5.00 -12.45
N ALA A 61 -13.27 -4.60 -11.20
CA ALA A 61 -12.46 -3.43 -10.87
C ALA A 61 -10.95 -3.66 -10.98
N VAL A 62 -10.50 -4.91 -11.14
CA VAL A 62 -9.08 -5.26 -11.22
C VAL A 62 -8.75 -6.23 -12.35
N ASN A 63 -9.74 -6.72 -13.11
CA ASN A 63 -9.53 -7.66 -14.21
C ASN A 63 -8.68 -7.08 -15.36
N PHE A 64 -8.73 -5.76 -15.56
CA PHE A 64 -7.92 -5.06 -16.57
C PHE A 64 -6.42 -5.03 -16.24
N VAL A 65 -6.05 -5.33 -15.01
CA VAL A 65 -4.68 -5.28 -14.49
C VAL A 65 -3.91 -6.55 -14.84
N LYS A 66 -4.63 -7.65 -15.05
CA LYS A 66 -4.04 -8.96 -15.34
C LYS A 66 -3.14 -8.86 -16.58
N GLY A 67 -1.85 -9.14 -16.40
CA GLY A 67 -0.85 -9.09 -17.46
C GLY A 67 -0.54 -7.68 -18.00
N ASN A 68 -1.06 -6.62 -17.38
CA ASN A 68 -0.81 -5.24 -17.79
C ASN A 68 -0.01 -4.50 -16.71
N ILE A 69 1.30 -4.44 -16.91
CA ILE A 69 2.26 -3.82 -16.00
C ILE A 69 1.94 -2.34 -15.74
N ASN A 70 1.52 -1.59 -16.77
CA ASN A 70 1.25 -0.16 -16.62
C ASN A 70 0.03 0.10 -15.73
N LEU A 71 -1.04 -0.68 -15.90
CA LEU A 71 -2.24 -0.55 -15.07
C LEU A 71 -2.00 -1.08 -13.65
N ALA A 72 -1.17 -2.10 -13.51
CA ALA A 72 -0.74 -2.59 -12.20
C ALA A 72 0.10 -1.56 -11.44
N LEU A 73 0.99 -0.87 -12.15
CA LEU A 73 1.78 0.22 -11.60
C LEU A 73 0.90 1.40 -11.21
N ASP A 74 -0.09 1.77 -12.02
CA ASP A 74 -1.03 2.84 -11.70
C ASP A 74 -1.84 2.52 -10.44
N LEU A 75 -2.31 1.28 -10.29
CA LEU A 75 -2.95 0.82 -9.06
C LEU A 75 -2.00 0.84 -7.86
N ALA A 76 -0.76 0.38 -8.04
CA ALA A 76 0.23 0.39 -6.98
C ALA A 76 0.55 1.82 -6.51
N LYS A 77 0.61 2.79 -7.43
CA LYS A 77 0.79 4.21 -7.09
C LYS A 77 -0.46 4.84 -6.47
N LYS A 78 -1.65 4.40 -6.90
CA LYS A 78 -2.92 4.90 -6.38
C LYS A 78 -3.19 4.44 -4.95
N TYR A 79 -2.96 3.15 -4.68
CA TYR A 79 -3.30 2.50 -3.41
C TYR A 79 -2.09 2.28 -2.48
N GLY A 80 -0.87 2.39 -3.00
CA GLY A 80 0.35 2.32 -2.21
C GLY A 80 0.49 3.49 -1.23
N PRO A 81 1.48 3.41 -0.34
CA PRO A 81 1.69 4.40 0.71
C PRO A 81 1.93 5.80 0.13
N GLU A 82 1.28 6.81 0.73
CA GLU A 82 1.24 8.17 0.18
C GLU A 82 2.62 8.80 0.06
N ASP A 83 3.50 8.51 1.04
CA ASP A 83 4.86 9.02 1.10
C ASP A 83 5.75 8.52 -0.06
N TYR A 84 5.36 7.40 -0.68
CA TYR A 84 6.11 6.76 -1.76
C TYR A 84 5.45 6.96 -3.13
N ARG A 85 4.42 7.80 -3.26
CA ARG A 85 3.76 8.07 -4.56
C ARG A 85 4.69 8.69 -5.60
N GLY A 86 5.64 9.51 -5.16
CA GLY A 86 6.68 10.08 -6.01
C GLY A 86 7.79 9.10 -6.37
N ALA A 87 7.83 7.93 -5.71
CA ALA A 87 8.90 6.96 -5.93
C ALA A 87 8.87 6.41 -7.36
N ASP A 88 10.06 6.16 -7.88
CA ASP A 88 10.28 5.44 -9.12
C ASP A 88 10.07 3.96 -8.82
N VAL A 89 8.85 3.49 -9.11
CA VAL A 89 8.37 2.14 -8.82
C VAL A 89 8.28 1.35 -10.12
N SER A 90 8.68 0.07 -10.05
CA SER A 90 8.54 -0.89 -11.14
C SER A 90 7.80 -2.14 -10.66
N VAL A 91 7.07 -2.82 -11.54
CA VAL A 91 6.38 -4.08 -11.20
C VAL A 91 7.36 -5.23 -11.34
N ASP A 92 7.51 -6.04 -10.29
CA ASP A 92 8.27 -7.29 -10.38
C ASP A 92 7.40 -8.40 -10.96
N SER A 93 7.65 -8.75 -12.21
CA SER A 93 6.99 -9.89 -12.86
C SER A 93 7.64 -11.23 -12.49
N SER A 94 8.82 -11.23 -11.88
CA SER A 94 9.51 -12.44 -11.40
C SER A 94 9.03 -12.89 -10.02
N TYR A 95 8.29 -12.06 -9.29
CA TYR A 95 7.68 -12.45 -8.03
C TYR A 95 6.60 -13.52 -8.26
N PRO A 96 6.56 -14.61 -7.45
CA PRO A 96 5.61 -15.70 -7.65
C PRO A 96 4.17 -15.21 -7.72
N ASN A 97 3.50 -15.54 -8.82
CA ASN A 97 2.10 -15.20 -9.07
C ASN A 97 1.80 -13.67 -9.10
N SER A 98 2.81 -12.84 -9.37
CA SER A 98 2.58 -11.42 -9.66
C SER A 98 1.74 -11.26 -10.92
N LEU A 99 0.76 -10.35 -10.89
CA LEU A 99 -0.19 -10.05 -11.97
C LEU A 99 -1.10 -11.21 -12.39
N THR A 100 -1.18 -12.27 -11.59
CA THR A 100 -2.08 -13.40 -11.83
C THR A 100 -3.13 -13.53 -10.72
N PHE A 101 -4.28 -14.09 -11.09
CA PHE A 101 -5.31 -14.44 -10.11
C PHE A 101 -4.97 -15.80 -9.52
N ILE A 102 -4.87 -15.85 -8.20
CA ILE A 102 -4.58 -17.06 -7.44
C ILE A 102 -5.84 -17.41 -6.67
N LYS A 103 -6.25 -18.67 -6.71
CA LYS A 103 -7.35 -19.15 -5.87
C LYS A 103 -6.77 -19.90 -4.69
N ASP A 104 -7.10 -19.46 -3.48
CA ASP A 104 -6.76 -20.20 -2.27
C ASP A 104 -7.63 -21.46 -2.19
N GLU A 105 -7.00 -22.64 -2.20
CA GLU A 105 -7.69 -23.93 -2.26
C GLU A 105 -8.52 -24.24 -1.00
N LYS A 106 -8.18 -23.63 0.15
CA LYS A 106 -8.84 -23.89 1.44
C LYS A 106 -10.07 -23.02 1.64
N THR A 107 -9.98 -21.75 1.27
CA THR A 107 -11.04 -20.76 1.46
C THR A 107 -11.85 -20.53 0.19
N GLY A 108 -11.35 -20.95 -0.97
CA GLY A 108 -11.97 -20.74 -2.28
C GLY A 108 -11.90 -19.29 -2.77
N LYS A 109 -11.27 -18.38 -2.02
CA LYS A 109 -11.14 -16.96 -2.37
C LYS A 109 -10.08 -16.76 -3.45
N GLU A 110 -10.35 -15.85 -4.39
CA GLU A 110 -9.37 -15.40 -5.37
C GLU A 110 -8.64 -14.15 -4.88
N SER A 111 -7.34 -14.07 -5.17
CA SER A 111 -6.49 -12.91 -4.91
C SER A 111 -5.70 -12.51 -6.15
N LEU A 112 -5.38 -11.23 -6.27
CA LEU A 112 -4.48 -10.65 -7.26
C LEU A 112 -3.30 -10.03 -6.53
N ILE A 113 -2.11 -10.56 -6.78
CA ILE A 113 -0.88 -10.01 -6.21
C ILE A 113 -0.23 -9.06 -7.22
N ILE A 114 0.10 -7.85 -6.77
CA ILE A 114 0.94 -6.91 -7.52
C ILE A 114 2.23 -6.72 -6.72
N ALA A 115 3.33 -7.31 -7.19
CA ALA A 115 4.63 -7.10 -6.59
C ALA A 115 5.31 -5.88 -7.24
N VAL A 116 5.84 -4.98 -6.43
CA VAL A 116 6.55 -3.78 -6.88
C VAL A 116 7.90 -3.62 -6.22
N LYS A 117 8.88 -3.12 -6.98
CA LYS A 117 10.21 -2.73 -6.53
C LYS A 117 10.36 -1.22 -6.58
N LEU A 118 10.91 -0.66 -5.51
CA LEU A 118 11.33 0.72 -5.47
C LEU A 118 12.76 0.82 -6.01
N ALA A 119 12.99 1.74 -6.95
CA ALA A 119 14.34 2.09 -7.34
C ALA A 119 14.96 2.96 -6.25
N MET A 120 16.09 2.52 -5.71
CA MET A 120 16.81 3.23 -4.65
C MET A 120 18.01 3.99 -5.23
N VAL A 121 18.28 5.18 -4.73
CA VAL A 121 19.45 6.01 -5.02
C VAL A 121 20.19 6.32 -3.73
N GLU A 122 21.51 6.47 -3.81
CA GLU A 122 22.32 6.90 -2.67
C GLU A 122 22.23 8.42 -2.54
N VAL A 123 21.82 8.89 -1.36
CA VAL A 123 21.63 10.31 -1.05
C VAL A 123 22.48 10.63 0.18
N ASP A 124 23.14 11.79 0.16
CA ASP A 124 23.87 12.28 1.32
C ASP A 124 22.87 12.75 2.38
N TYR A 125 23.05 12.39 3.64
CA TYR A 125 22.25 12.92 4.75
C TYR A 125 23.12 13.67 5.74
N GLU A 126 22.54 14.68 6.37
CA GLU A 126 23.10 15.39 7.49
C GLU A 126 22.07 15.50 8.62
N VAL A 127 22.46 15.14 9.83
CA VAL A 127 21.65 15.24 11.04
C VAL A 127 22.11 16.46 11.82
N LEU A 128 21.17 17.36 12.10
CA LEU A 128 21.38 18.50 12.98
C LEU A 128 20.56 18.34 14.25
N VAL A 129 21.17 18.60 15.40
CA VAL A 129 20.46 18.69 16.68
C VAL A 129 20.67 20.10 17.23
N ASN A 130 19.57 20.82 17.49
CA ASN A 130 19.59 22.21 17.93
C ASN A 130 20.47 23.10 17.03
N GLY A 131 20.36 22.92 15.70
CA GLY A 131 21.11 23.67 14.69
C GLY A 131 22.58 23.29 14.53
N LYS A 132 23.09 22.28 15.24
CA LYS A 132 24.47 21.81 15.11
C LYS A 132 24.53 20.49 14.37
N SER A 133 25.39 20.37 13.36
CA SER A 133 25.66 19.12 12.67
C SER A 133 26.31 18.11 13.63
N VAL A 134 25.71 16.93 13.77
CA VAL A 134 26.14 15.88 14.72
C VAL A 134 26.46 14.57 14.03
N SER A 135 25.92 14.34 12.84
CA SER A 135 26.17 13.14 12.05
C SER A 135 25.94 13.45 10.58
N SER A 136 26.67 12.77 9.71
CA SER A 136 26.46 12.83 8.27
C SER A 136 26.89 11.52 7.65
N GLY A 137 26.33 11.20 6.50
CA GLY A 137 26.75 10.03 5.76
C GLY A 137 25.92 9.85 4.51
N LYS A 138 25.87 8.60 4.04
CA LYS A 138 25.09 8.21 2.88
C LYS A 138 24.08 7.16 3.26
N GLN A 139 22.90 7.26 2.65
CA GLN A 139 21.82 6.32 2.86
C GLN A 139 21.11 6.08 1.53
N LYS A 140 20.63 4.85 1.33
CA LYS A 140 19.76 4.54 0.19
C LYS A 140 18.37 5.12 0.45
N PHE A 141 17.91 5.95 -0.47
CA PHE A 141 16.59 6.56 -0.49
C PHE A 141 15.83 6.21 -1.76
N PRO A 142 14.49 6.09 -1.72
CA PRO A 142 13.71 5.85 -2.91
C PRO A 142 13.85 7.01 -3.90
N LYS A 143 14.22 6.68 -5.13
CA LYS A 143 14.36 7.66 -6.22
C LYS A 143 13.01 8.30 -6.51
N GLY A 144 12.99 9.62 -6.68
CA GLY A 144 11.77 10.38 -7.03
C GLY A 144 10.95 10.83 -5.81
N VAL A 145 11.24 10.32 -4.62
CA VAL A 145 10.68 10.85 -3.38
C VAL A 145 11.42 12.14 -3.00
N THR A 146 10.67 13.22 -2.80
CA THR A 146 11.23 14.54 -2.46
C THR A 146 11.27 14.79 -0.97
N LYS A 147 10.51 14.03 -0.16
CA LYS A 147 10.43 14.20 1.28
C LYS A 147 10.46 12.83 1.97
N ILE A 148 11.22 12.75 3.05
CA ILE A 148 11.36 11.53 3.83
C ILE A 148 10.29 11.51 4.93
N PRO A 149 9.62 10.37 5.16
CA PRO A 149 8.73 10.20 6.29
C PRO A 149 9.44 10.52 7.61
N GLU A 150 8.74 11.22 8.52
CA GLU A 150 9.30 11.57 9.82
C GLU A 150 9.73 10.33 10.62
N GLU A 151 8.95 9.26 10.52
CA GLU A 151 9.24 7.97 11.19
C GLU A 151 10.56 7.36 10.70
N ASP A 152 10.73 7.23 9.38
CA ASP A 152 11.95 6.69 8.76
C ASP A 152 13.18 7.56 9.10
N ALA A 153 13.01 8.89 9.11
CA ALA A 153 14.08 9.80 9.50
C ALA A 153 14.48 9.63 10.97
N LEU A 154 13.51 9.48 11.88
CA LEU A 154 13.76 9.24 13.30
C LEU A 154 14.40 7.87 13.56
N GLU A 155 14.00 6.82 12.85
CA GLU A 155 14.66 5.51 12.93
C GLU A 155 16.11 5.58 12.49
N LEU A 156 16.38 6.25 11.36
CA LEU A 156 17.75 6.49 10.89
C LEU A 156 18.57 7.22 11.96
N VAL A 157 18.04 8.32 12.50
CA VAL A 157 18.70 9.10 13.55
C VAL A 157 18.97 8.26 14.79
N LYS A 158 17.99 7.51 15.31
CA LYS A 158 18.17 6.64 16.47
C LYS A 158 19.25 5.58 16.25
N SER A 159 19.36 5.05 15.02
CA SER A 159 20.43 4.10 14.67
C SER A 159 21.83 4.73 14.68
N LYS A 160 21.94 6.05 14.42
CA LYS A 160 23.22 6.77 14.32
C LYS A 160 23.60 7.49 15.61
N LEU A 161 22.63 8.00 16.35
CA LEU A 161 22.79 8.77 17.58
C LEU A 161 22.46 7.92 18.82
N ASN A 162 23.01 6.70 18.86
CA ASN A 162 22.83 5.74 19.95
C ASN A 162 23.89 5.88 21.06
N TYR A 163 24.37 7.11 21.30
CA TYR A 163 25.40 7.41 22.30
C TYR A 163 25.07 8.70 23.08
N PRO A 164 25.60 8.89 24.30
CA PRO A 164 25.37 10.10 25.08
C PRO A 164 25.88 11.38 24.39
N PRO A 165 25.16 12.51 24.46
CA PRO A 165 23.91 12.72 25.21
C PRO A 165 22.62 12.38 24.43
N TYR A 166 22.72 11.81 23.24
CA TYR A 166 21.57 11.65 22.32
C TYR A 166 20.75 10.38 22.59
N ASP A 167 21.38 9.33 23.11
CA ASP A 167 20.72 8.07 23.51
C ASP A 167 19.66 8.23 24.62
N THR A 168 19.73 9.33 25.36
CA THR A 168 18.86 9.68 26.49
C THR A 168 18.08 10.96 26.27
N ALA A 169 18.39 11.73 25.21
CA ALA A 169 17.66 12.95 24.87
C ALA A 169 16.34 12.63 24.15
N THR A 170 15.34 13.47 24.38
CA THR A 170 14.14 13.46 23.53
C THR A 170 14.46 14.27 22.27
N LEU A 171 14.49 13.59 21.12
CA LEU A 171 14.73 14.19 19.81
C LEU A 171 13.40 14.30 19.06
N GLU A 172 13.02 15.52 18.70
CA GLU A 172 11.81 15.80 17.92
C GLU A 172 12.20 16.46 16.59
N ILE A 173 11.42 16.23 15.53
CA ILE A 173 11.66 16.86 14.23
C ILE A 173 11.45 18.37 14.35
N ASP A 174 12.46 19.15 13.94
CA ASP A 174 12.37 20.60 13.89
C ASP A 174 11.51 21.04 12.68
N LYS A 175 10.25 21.41 12.94
CA LYS A 175 9.29 21.80 11.90
C LYS A 175 9.56 23.19 11.32
N ASP A 176 10.34 24.01 12.03
CA ASP A 176 10.67 25.37 11.62
C ASP A 176 11.95 25.44 10.79
N TYR A 177 12.72 24.34 10.71
CA TYR A 177 13.93 24.28 9.89
C TYR A 177 13.58 24.23 8.39
N PRO A 178 14.17 25.12 7.56
CA PRO A 178 13.85 25.20 6.13
C PRO A 178 14.26 23.92 5.40
N ASP A 179 13.38 23.45 4.51
CA ASP A 179 13.57 22.24 3.71
C ASP A 179 13.92 20.99 4.52
N ASN A 180 13.51 20.93 5.80
CA ASN A 180 13.75 19.75 6.64
C ASN A 180 13.10 18.51 6.02
N LEU A 181 13.81 17.38 6.12
CA LEU A 181 13.45 16.08 5.55
C LEU A 181 13.26 16.08 4.03
N THR A 182 13.62 17.16 3.35
CA THR A 182 13.44 17.31 1.91
C THR A 182 14.76 16.99 1.21
N VAL A 183 14.68 16.24 0.11
CA VAL A 183 15.84 15.96 -0.75
C VAL A 183 16.10 17.18 -1.62
N VAL A 184 17.16 17.93 -1.32
CA VAL A 184 17.60 19.10 -2.07
C VAL A 184 18.99 18.84 -2.63
N ASN A 185 19.13 18.88 -3.96
CA ASN A 185 20.40 18.66 -4.67
C ASN A 185 21.12 17.34 -4.29
N GLY A 186 20.35 16.27 -4.05
CA GLY A 186 20.92 14.96 -3.67
C GLY A 186 21.41 14.89 -2.22
N LYS A 187 21.07 15.88 -1.40
CA LYS A 187 21.30 15.90 0.04
C LYS A 187 19.98 16.03 0.80
N VAL A 188 19.89 15.35 1.93
CA VAL A 188 18.80 15.45 2.89
C VAL A 188 19.34 16.06 4.17
N THR A 189 18.58 17.00 4.71
CA THR A 189 18.82 17.51 6.05
C THR A 189 17.76 16.98 7.01
N ILE A 190 18.20 16.41 8.14
CA ILE A 190 17.36 15.94 9.24
C ILE A 190 17.66 16.81 10.45
N ALA A 191 16.90 17.90 10.58
CA ALA A 191 17.01 18.80 11.72
C ALA A 191 16.07 18.38 12.85
N LEU A 192 16.61 18.36 14.06
CA LEU A 192 15.96 17.90 15.27
C LEU A 192 16.13 18.92 16.40
N LEU A 193 15.12 19.02 17.25
CA LEU A 193 15.19 19.67 18.55
C LEU A 193 15.51 18.61 19.61
N GLY A 194 16.61 18.82 20.33
CA GLY A 194 17.04 17.96 21.42
C GLY A 194 16.71 18.59 22.76
N HIS A 195 15.80 17.96 23.49
CA HIS A 195 15.44 18.33 24.86
C HIS A 195 16.20 17.44 25.84
N LYS A 196 16.82 18.06 26.86
CA LYS A 196 17.35 17.28 28.00
C LYS A 196 16.18 16.64 28.73
N GLY A 197 16.21 15.31 28.83
CA GLY A 197 15.36 14.57 29.76
C GLY A 197 15.73 14.85 31.21
#